data_AF-A0A8W8KWI9-F1
#
_entry.id   AF-A0A8W8KWI9-F1
#
_cell.length_a   1.000
_cell.length_b   1.000
_cell.length_c   1.000
_cell.angle_alpha   90.00
_cell.angle_beta   90.00
_cell.angle_gamma   90.00
#
_symmetry.space_group_name_H-M   'P 1'
#
loop_
_entity.id
_entity.type
_entity.pdbx_description
1 polymer ?
#
loop_
_entity_poly.entity_id
_entity_poly.type
_entity_poly.pdbx_seq_one_letter_code
_entity_poly.pdbx_strand_id
1 'polypeptide(L)'
;AAIGGYIPQRNVWRICIALHAFPRFLIAVAYFRFHMRFLVEKWRKLYSTLAGLCTLLHVVENFALVVLTYISSLDDREIHESMFVLFMVTSEVYMLLTCLLYRWGHTIGGRKMTPNEIQSYHYKLGMFVSNFIIFMMAVYMYFRHNWYCESGVYTGFAACEYLVVFTNIAFHYTARLDFHDQYLSLKGESHRTSKTA
;
A
#
# COMPACT_ATOMS: atom_id res chain seq x y z
N ALA A 1 -3.65 -10.48 19.54
CA ALA A 1 -3.62 -9.17 18.85
C ALA A 1 -2.96 -8.11 19.75
N ALA A 2 -2.18 -7.19 19.17
CA ALA A 2 -1.19 -6.37 19.87
C ALA A 2 -1.70 -5.00 20.39
N ILE A 3 -2.96 -4.64 20.15
CA ILE A 3 -3.62 -3.51 20.81
C ILE A 3 -4.32 -4.05 22.06
N GLY A 4 -3.85 -3.61 23.24
CA GLY A 4 -4.40 -4.01 24.53
C GLY A 4 -5.90 -3.74 24.63
N GLY A 5 -6.62 -4.59 25.35
CA GLY A 5 -8.08 -4.55 25.52
C GLY A 5 -8.65 -3.29 26.19
N TYR A 6 -7.84 -2.24 26.41
CA TYR A 6 -8.28 -0.97 26.97
C TYR A 6 -9.13 -0.19 25.95
N ILE A 7 -10.40 -0.06 26.28
CA ILE A 7 -11.46 0.54 25.48
C ILE A 7 -11.08 1.91 24.85
N PRO A 8 -10.50 2.89 25.57
CA PRO A 8 -10.18 4.19 24.98
C PRO A 8 -9.09 4.11 23.89
N GLN A 9 -8.01 3.34 24.13
CA GLN A 9 -6.92 3.17 23.17
C GLN A 9 -7.42 2.50 21.87
N ARG A 10 -8.25 1.46 22.02
CA ARG A 10 -8.86 0.75 20.88
C ARG A 10 -9.75 1.67 20.04
N ASN A 11 -10.53 2.53 20.68
CA ASN A 11 -11.43 3.46 19.99
C ASN A 11 -10.66 4.55 19.23
N VAL A 12 -9.62 5.13 19.84
CA VAL A 12 -8.73 6.09 19.17
C VAL A 12 -8.08 5.46 17.95
N TRP A 13 -7.54 4.24 18.09
CA TRP A 13 -6.94 3.51 16.98
C TRP A 13 -7.92 3.29 15.83
N ARG A 14 -9.14 2.82 16.11
CA ARG A 14 -10.18 2.60 15.10
C ARG A 14 -10.54 3.87 14.34
N ILE A 15 -10.66 5.00 15.04
CA ILE A 15 -10.94 6.30 14.41
C ILE A 15 -9.79 6.72 13.50
N CYS A 16 -8.55 6.61 13.97
CA CYS A 16 -7.36 6.90 13.16
C CYS A 16 -7.35 6.06 11.88
N ILE A 17 -7.52 4.74 11.98
CA ILE A 17 -7.55 3.86 10.81
C ILE A 17 -8.69 4.22 9.86
N ALA A 18 -9.90 4.46 10.36
CA ALA A 18 -11.03 4.84 9.51
C ALA A 18 -10.77 6.16 8.76
N LEU A 19 -10.22 7.17 9.44
CA LEU A 19 -9.87 8.46 8.84
C LEU A 19 -8.74 8.31 7.80
N HIS A 20 -7.76 7.46 8.05
CA HIS A 20 -6.65 7.21 7.12
C HIS A 20 -7.02 6.29 5.95
N ALA A 21 -8.02 5.42 6.09
CA ALA A 21 -8.46 4.51 5.04
C ALA A 21 -9.05 5.27 3.85
N PHE A 22 -9.87 6.30 4.09
CA PHE A 22 -10.51 7.07 3.01
C PHE A 22 -9.51 7.72 2.03
N PRO A 23 -8.49 8.47 2.49
CA PRO A 23 -7.42 8.97 1.61
C PRO A 23 -6.70 7.87 0.82
N ARG A 24 -6.50 6.68 1.39
CA ARG A 24 -5.81 5.57 0.71
C ARG A 24 -6.61 5.05 -0.49
N PHE A 25 -7.94 4.97 -0.38
CA PHE A 25 -8.80 4.66 -1.52
C PHE A 25 -8.74 5.72 -2.61
N LEU A 26 -8.69 7.01 -2.26
CA LEU A 26 -8.52 8.10 -3.23
C LEU A 26 -7.16 8.01 -3.94
N ILE A 27 -6.09 7.72 -3.20
CA ILE A 27 -4.74 7.52 -3.75
C ILE A 27 -4.71 6.32 -4.71
N ALA A 28 -5.45 5.24 -4.45
CA ALA A 28 -5.56 4.11 -5.36
C ALA A 28 -6.10 4.53 -6.74
N VAL A 29 -7.14 5.37 -6.76
CA VAL A 29 -7.70 5.93 -8.00
C VAL A 29 -6.71 6.90 -8.67
N ALA A 30 -6.01 7.72 -7.89
CA ALA A 30 -5.00 8.64 -8.40
C ALA A 30 -3.85 7.90 -9.10
N TYR A 31 -3.34 6.81 -8.51
CA TYR A 31 -2.31 5.98 -9.13
C TYR A 31 -2.81 5.28 -10.40
N PHE A 32 -4.04 4.77 -10.42
CA PHE A 32 -4.60 4.20 -11.64
C PHE A 32 -4.59 5.22 -12.78
N ARG A 33 -5.07 6.44 -12.53
CA ARG A 33 -5.08 7.53 -13.50
C ARG A 33 -3.66 7.95 -13.91
N PHE A 34 -2.73 7.99 -12.96
CA PHE A 34 -1.32 8.26 -13.24
C PHE A 34 -0.74 7.22 -14.21
N HIS A 35 -0.97 5.94 -13.95
CA HIS A 35 -0.51 4.86 -14.85
C HIS A 35 -1.14 4.94 -16.24
N MET A 36 -2.43 5.29 -16.35
CA MET A 36 -3.09 5.46 -17.65
C MET A 36 -2.53 6.61 -18.50
N ARG A 37 -1.76 7.55 -17.93
CA ARG A 37 -1.10 8.62 -18.69
C ARG A 37 0.13 8.16 -19.47
N PHE A 38 0.71 7.00 -19.15
CA PHE A 38 1.88 6.49 -19.89
C PHE A 38 1.46 5.92 -21.24
N LEU A 39 2.16 6.36 -22.30
CA LEU A 39 1.96 5.87 -23.67
C LEU A 39 2.78 4.59 -23.90
N VAL A 40 2.23 3.45 -23.49
CA VAL A 40 2.86 2.14 -23.67
C VAL A 40 2.21 1.42 -24.86
N GLU A 41 2.32 1.95 -26.08
CA GLU A 41 1.53 1.50 -27.25
C GLU A 41 1.57 -0.02 -27.48
N LYS A 42 2.76 -0.61 -27.57
CA LYS A 42 2.92 -2.06 -27.83
C LYS A 42 2.38 -2.95 -26.70
N TRP A 43 2.39 -2.48 -25.46
CA TRP A 43 2.03 -3.27 -24.28
C TRP A 43 0.82 -2.72 -23.51
N ARG A 44 0.00 -1.88 -24.17
CA ARG A 44 -1.04 -1.08 -23.52
C ARG A 44 -2.04 -1.94 -22.74
N LYS A 45 -2.48 -3.05 -23.34
CA LYS A 45 -3.43 -3.98 -22.70
C LYS A 45 -2.85 -4.62 -21.44
N LEU A 46 -1.63 -5.12 -21.52
CA LEU A 46 -0.94 -5.75 -20.38
C LEU A 46 -0.67 -4.72 -19.27
N TYR A 47 -0.13 -3.55 -19.63
CA TYR A 47 0.14 -2.48 -18.68
C TYR A 47 -1.13 -2.00 -17.97
N SER A 48 -2.23 -1.81 -18.72
CA SER A 48 -3.52 -1.40 -18.15
C SER A 48 -4.12 -2.46 -17.24
N THR A 49 -3.99 -3.75 -17.61
CA THR A 49 -4.45 -4.87 -16.78
C THR A 49 -3.66 -4.95 -15.47
N LEU A 50 -2.33 -4.82 -15.53
CA LEU A 50 -1.47 -4.81 -14.36
C LEU A 50 -1.72 -3.59 -13.47
N ALA A 51 -1.95 -2.41 -14.05
CA ALA A 51 -2.35 -1.22 -13.29
C ALA A 51 -3.69 -1.42 -12.59
N GLY A 52 -4.68 -2.03 -13.27
CA GLY A 52 -5.97 -2.39 -12.67
C GLY A 52 -5.83 -3.40 -11.53
N LEU A 53 -5.00 -4.44 -11.73
CA LEU A 53 -4.66 -5.40 -10.69
C LEU A 53 -3.96 -4.73 -9.49
N CYS A 54 -3.02 -3.82 -9.74
CA CYS A 54 -2.34 -3.05 -8.71
C CYS A 54 -3.33 -2.24 -7.87
N THR A 55 -4.28 -1.55 -8.52
CA THR A 55 -5.35 -0.83 -7.84
C THR A 55 -6.25 -1.77 -7.03
N LEU A 56 -6.60 -2.94 -7.58
CA LEU A 56 -7.40 -3.94 -6.87
C LEU A 56 -6.68 -4.42 -5.61
N LEU A 57 -5.40 -4.78 -5.72
CA LEU A 57 -4.58 -5.22 -4.59
C LEU A 57 -4.53 -4.12 -3.51
N HIS A 58 -4.34 -2.86 -3.90
CA HIS A 58 -4.38 -1.72 -2.99
C HIS A 58 -5.74 -1.59 -2.27
N VAL A 59 -6.85 -1.82 -2.96
CA VAL A 59 -8.18 -1.80 -2.34
C VAL A 59 -8.34 -2.97 -1.35
N VAL A 60 -7.91 -4.16 -1.74
CA VAL A 60 -8.02 -5.37 -0.90
C VAL A 60 -7.16 -5.28 0.35
N GLU A 61 -5.91 -4.77 0.27
CA GLU A 61 -5.08 -4.59 1.47
C GLU A 61 -5.73 -3.63 2.47
N ASN A 62 -6.34 -2.53 2.00
CA ASN A 62 -6.96 -1.54 2.87
C ASN A 62 -8.24 -2.10 3.49
N PHE A 63 -9.01 -2.87 2.72
CA PHE A 63 -10.15 -3.59 3.26
C PHE A 63 -9.73 -4.57 4.36
N ALA A 64 -8.72 -5.40 4.11
CA ALA A 64 -8.21 -6.35 5.11
C ALA A 64 -7.71 -5.63 6.38
N LEU A 65 -7.00 -4.51 6.22
CA LEU A 65 -6.51 -3.69 7.34
C LEU A 65 -7.65 -3.07 8.16
N VAL A 66 -8.72 -2.62 7.51
CA VAL A 66 -9.94 -2.17 8.18
C VAL A 66 -10.55 -3.31 8.98
N VAL A 67 -10.73 -4.49 8.37
CA VAL A 67 -11.30 -5.65 9.08
C VAL A 67 -10.46 -6.05 10.29
N LEU A 68 -9.13 -6.13 10.16
CA LEU A 68 -8.19 -6.41 11.26
C LEU A 68 -8.28 -5.41 12.42
N THR A 69 -8.72 -4.18 12.13
CA THR A 69 -8.88 -3.12 13.14
C THR A 69 -10.19 -3.26 13.93
N TYR A 70 -11.23 -3.82 13.31
CA TYR A 70 -12.53 -4.00 13.96
C TYR A 70 -12.69 -5.38 14.58
N ILE A 71 -12.18 -6.43 13.93
CA ILE A 71 -12.24 -7.82 14.39
C ILE A 71 -10.90 -8.22 14.99
N SER A 72 -10.86 -8.32 16.31
CA SER A 72 -9.68 -8.77 17.03
C SER A 72 -9.60 -10.30 17.06
N SER A 73 -8.42 -10.83 17.36
CA SER A 73 -8.21 -12.27 17.57
C SER A 73 -9.02 -12.86 18.72
N LEU A 74 -9.58 -12.02 19.61
CA LEU A 74 -10.48 -12.45 20.69
C LEU A 74 -11.94 -12.54 20.23
N ASP A 75 -12.31 -11.77 19.21
CA ASP A 75 -13.66 -11.76 18.66
C ASP A 75 -13.84 -12.96 17.73
N ASP A 76 -12.92 -13.13 16.77
CA ASP A 76 -12.88 -14.27 15.85
C ASP A 76 -11.45 -14.51 15.38
N ARG A 77 -10.86 -15.63 15.80
CA ARG A 77 -9.47 -15.97 15.46
C ARG A 77 -9.31 -16.35 13.99
N GLU A 78 -10.27 -17.07 13.41
CA GLU A 78 -10.17 -17.56 12.03
C GLU A 78 -10.25 -16.41 11.04
N ILE A 79 -11.19 -15.48 11.24
CA ILE A 79 -11.31 -14.28 10.41
C ILE A 79 -10.08 -13.39 10.60
N HIS A 80 -9.62 -13.18 11.83
CA HIS A 80 -8.45 -12.34 12.10
C HIS A 80 -7.20 -12.88 11.40
N GLU A 81 -6.93 -14.19 11.50
CA GLU A 81 -5.79 -14.84 10.85
C GLU A 81 -5.91 -14.76 9.32
N SER A 82 -7.09 -15.03 8.77
CA SER A 82 -7.35 -14.96 7.32
C SER A 82 -7.15 -13.55 6.77
N MET A 83 -7.64 -12.52 7.47
CA MET A 83 -7.46 -11.13 7.06
C MET A 83 -6.03 -10.66 7.23
N PHE A 84 -5.30 -11.19 8.23
CA PHE A 84 -3.88 -10.91 8.40
C PHE A 84 -3.08 -11.44 7.22
N VAL A 85 -3.26 -12.71 6.86
CA VAL A 85 -2.58 -13.31 5.68
C VAL A 85 -2.97 -12.57 4.40
N LEU A 86 -4.26 -12.24 4.22
CA LEU A 86 -4.73 -11.47 3.07
C LEU A 86 -4.01 -10.12 2.99
N PHE A 87 -3.99 -9.34 4.08
CA PHE A 87 -3.29 -8.05 4.16
C PHE A 87 -1.82 -8.19 3.76
N MET A 88 -1.10 -9.15 4.33
CA MET A 88 0.34 -9.34 4.09
C MET A 88 0.62 -9.66 2.61
N VAL A 89 -0.08 -10.65 2.05
CA VAL A 89 0.13 -11.09 0.67
C VAL A 89 -0.26 -9.98 -0.31
N THR A 90 -1.42 -9.33 -0.12
CA THR A 90 -1.83 -8.27 -1.05
C THR A 90 -0.93 -7.04 -0.98
N SER A 91 -0.43 -6.70 0.22
CA SER A 91 0.49 -5.57 0.40
C SER A 91 1.82 -5.78 -0.31
N GLU A 92 2.43 -6.97 -0.15
CA GLU A 92 3.70 -7.31 -0.79
C GLU A 92 3.59 -7.32 -2.32
N VAL A 93 2.54 -7.95 -2.85
CA VAL A 93 2.30 -7.99 -4.30
C VAL A 93 1.99 -6.58 -4.83
N TYR A 94 1.22 -5.77 -4.10
CA TYR A 94 0.95 -4.38 -4.44
C TYR A 94 2.23 -3.53 -4.50
N MET A 95 3.08 -3.59 -3.47
CA MET A 95 4.34 -2.82 -3.43
C MET A 95 5.28 -3.22 -4.57
N LEU A 96 5.43 -4.53 -4.81
CA LEU A 96 6.22 -5.05 -5.93
C LEU A 96 5.66 -4.53 -7.27
N LEU A 97 4.36 -4.69 -7.50
CA LEU A 97 3.72 -4.31 -8.75
C LEU A 97 3.77 -2.80 -8.98
N THR A 98 3.66 -2.01 -7.91
CA THR A 98 3.86 -0.54 -7.94
C THR A 98 5.27 -0.20 -8.42
N CYS A 99 6.31 -0.79 -7.83
CA CYS A 99 7.71 -0.58 -8.25
C CYS A 99 7.93 -0.96 -9.72
N LEU A 100 7.39 -2.11 -10.15
CA LEU A 100 7.50 -2.59 -11.53
C LEU A 100 6.78 -1.67 -12.52
N LEU A 101 5.52 -1.31 -12.26
CA LEU A 101 4.73 -0.43 -13.12
C LEU A 101 5.31 0.97 -13.21
N TYR A 102 5.87 1.48 -12.12
CA TYR A 102 6.52 2.78 -12.06
C TYR A 102 7.76 2.79 -12.95
N ARG A 103 8.69 1.83 -12.76
CA ARG A 103 9.88 1.71 -13.60
C ARG A 103 9.52 1.46 -15.07
N TRP A 104 8.56 0.57 -15.33
CA TRP A 104 8.16 0.20 -16.68
C TRP A 104 7.52 1.38 -17.43
N GLY A 105 6.59 2.08 -16.80
CA GLY A 105 5.89 3.23 -17.38
C GLY A 105 6.86 4.32 -17.83
N HIS A 106 7.85 4.65 -16.99
CA HIS A 106 8.88 5.63 -17.33
C HIS A 106 9.89 5.15 -18.39
N THR A 107 10.25 3.86 -18.38
CA THR A 107 11.23 3.32 -19.34
C THR A 107 10.66 3.24 -20.76
N ILE A 108 9.44 2.73 -20.92
CA ILE A 108 8.82 2.59 -22.26
C ILE A 108 8.14 3.89 -22.71
N GLY A 109 7.58 4.67 -21.79
CA GLY A 109 6.92 5.93 -22.14
C GLY A 109 7.88 7.03 -22.61
N GLY A 110 9.20 6.79 -22.62
CA GLY A 110 10.22 7.74 -23.09
C GLY A 110 10.36 9.01 -22.27
N ARG A 111 9.58 9.16 -21.18
CA ARG A 111 9.58 10.33 -20.30
C ARG A 111 10.70 10.20 -19.27
N LYS A 112 11.67 11.11 -19.31
CA LYS A 112 12.67 11.26 -18.24
C LYS A 112 11.96 11.53 -16.91
N MET A 113 12.30 10.73 -15.89
CA MET A 113 11.80 10.94 -14.53
C MET A 113 12.29 12.30 -14.00
N THR A 114 11.43 13.01 -13.30
CA THR A 114 11.84 14.20 -12.53
C THR A 114 12.68 13.78 -11.31
N PRO A 115 13.47 14.69 -10.71
CA PRO A 115 14.23 14.38 -9.50
C PRO A 115 13.36 13.83 -8.36
N ASN A 116 12.15 14.38 -8.18
CA ASN A 116 11.17 13.92 -7.19
C ASN A 116 10.68 12.49 -7.51
N GLU A 117 10.42 12.20 -8.79
CA GLU A 117 9.98 10.87 -9.25
C GLU A 117 11.08 9.81 -9.03
N ILE A 118 12.36 10.16 -9.22
CA ILE A 118 13.51 9.28 -8.95
C ILE A 118 13.64 9.02 -7.44
N GLN A 119 13.56 10.08 -6.64
CA GLN A 119 13.64 9.98 -5.20
C GLN A 119 12.51 9.12 -4.64
N SER A 120 11.27 9.35 -5.10
CA SER A 120 10.11 8.53 -4.74
C SER A 120 10.31 7.06 -5.10
N TYR A 121 10.82 6.77 -6.31
CA TYR A 121 11.11 5.40 -6.73
C TYR A 121 12.14 4.70 -5.81
N HIS A 122 13.22 5.38 -5.44
CA HIS A 122 14.21 4.81 -4.52
C HIS A 122 13.63 4.55 -3.12
N TYR A 123 12.80 5.46 -2.60
CA TYR A 123 12.10 5.21 -1.33
C TYR A 123 11.12 4.05 -1.43
N LYS A 124 10.32 3.95 -2.50
CA LYS A 124 9.40 2.82 -2.72
C LYS A 124 10.16 1.50 -2.74
N LEU A 125 11.26 1.43 -3.49
CA LEU A 125 12.07 0.22 -3.58
C LEU A 125 12.71 -0.15 -2.24
N GLY A 126 13.26 0.84 -1.51
CA GLY A 126 13.84 0.61 -0.19
C GLY A 126 12.80 0.16 0.85
N MET A 127 11.61 0.77 0.85
CA MET A 127 10.51 0.39 1.75
C MET A 127 9.98 -1.01 1.40
N PHE A 128 9.84 -1.34 0.11
CA PHE A 128 9.47 -2.69 -0.31
C PHE A 128 10.49 -3.74 0.13
N VAL A 129 11.78 -3.53 -0.15
CA VAL A 129 12.83 -4.49 0.22
C VAL A 129 12.92 -4.68 1.74
N SER A 130 12.82 -3.59 2.51
CA SER A 130 12.80 -3.70 3.97
C SER A 130 11.55 -4.42 4.48
N ASN A 131 10.35 -4.10 3.96
CA ASN A 131 9.09 -4.77 4.29
C ASN A 131 9.20 -6.29 4.06
N PHE A 132 9.69 -6.69 2.88
CA PHE A 132 9.85 -8.08 2.50
C PHE A 132 10.83 -8.83 3.41
N ILE A 133 11.97 -8.23 3.76
CA ILE A 133 12.95 -8.83 4.68
C ILE A 133 12.33 -9.03 6.08
N ILE A 134 11.63 -8.01 6.59
CA ILE A 134 10.97 -8.10 7.90
C ILE A 134 9.86 -9.16 7.87
N PHE A 135 9.10 -9.24 6.78
CA PHE A 135 8.07 -10.27 6.62
C PHE A 135 8.68 -11.69 6.62
N MET A 136 9.75 -11.92 5.86
CA MET A 136 10.47 -13.21 5.88
C MET A 136 10.99 -13.54 7.28
N MET A 137 11.49 -12.54 8.02
CA MET A 137 11.90 -12.71 9.41
C MET A 137 10.72 -13.08 10.33
N ALA A 138 9.55 -12.46 10.14
CA ALA A 138 8.34 -12.79 10.89
C ALA A 138 7.91 -14.24 10.64
N VAL A 139 7.90 -14.69 9.38
CA VAL A 139 7.60 -16.07 9.01
C VAL A 139 8.57 -17.05 9.66
N TYR A 140 9.87 -16.73 9.65
CA TYR A 140 10.88 -17.54 10.33
C TYR A 140 10.63 -17.65 11.84
N MET A 141 10.36 -16.52 12.51
CA MET A 141 10.08 -16.50 13.95
C MET A 141 8.78 -17.24 14.30
N TYR A 142 7.75 -17.17 13.44
CA TYR A 142 6.52 -17.92 13.61
C TYR A 142 6.76 -19.43 13.63
N PHE A 143 7.46 -19.97 12.63
CA PHE A 143 7.79 -21.40 12.59
C PHE A 143 8.69 -21.81 13.76
N ARG A 144 9.70 -20.99 14.08
CA ARG A 144 10.59 -21.24 15.21
C ARG A 144 9.85 -21.28 16.55
N HIS A 145 8.92 -20.35 16.78
CA HIS A 145 8.10 -20.34 17.99
C HIS A 145 7.25 -21.61 18.10
N ASN A 146 6.64 -22.03 17.00
CA ASN A 146 5.76 -23.21 16.98
C ASN A 146 6.51 -24.54 17.12
N TRP A 147 7.75 -24.64 16.64
CA TRP A 147 8.54 -25.88 16.74
C TRP A 147 9.33 -26.00 18.04
N TYR A 148 9.90 -24.90 18.55
CA TYR A 148 10.86 -24.95 19.65
C TYR A 148 10.36 -24.31 20.95
N CYS A 149 9.28 -23.53 20.92
CA CYS A 149 8.70 -22.84 22.08
C CYS A 149 9.72 -22.03 22.92
N GLU A 150 10.75 -21.48 22.26
CA GLU A 150 11.79 -20.68 22.90
C GLU A 150 11.23 -19.35 23.46
N SER A 151 11.65 -19.00 24.67
CA SER A 151 11.27 -17.74 25.32
C SER A 151 11.75 -16.53 24.51
N GLY A 152 10.87 -15.57 24.27
CA GLY A 152 11.19 -14.32 23.56
C GLY A 152 11.00 -14.36 22.04
N VAL A 153 10.90 -15.53 21.42
CA VAL A 153 10.66 -15.64 19.96
C VAL A 153 9.29 -15.09 19.57
N TYR A 154 8.26 -15.32 20.39
CA TYR A 154 6.93 -14.74 20.17
C TYR A 154 6.95 -13.21 20.23
N THR A 155 7.73 -12.62 21.15
CA THR A 155 7.91 -11.17 21.23
C THR A 155 8.61 -10.62 19.99
N GLY A 156 9.63 -11.34 19.49
CA GLY A 156 10.29 -11.00 18.23
C GLY A 156 9.35 -11.05 17.03
N PHE A 157 8.50 -12.09 16.96
CA PHE A 157 7.46 -12.21 15.94
C PHE A 157 6.52 -11.00 15.97
N ALA A 158 5.98 -10.67 17.15
CA ALA A 158 5.10 -9.51 17.32
C ALA A 158 5.80 -8.19 16.94
N ALA A 159 7.08 -8.03 17.25
CA ALA A 159 7.86 -6.86 16.84
C ALA A 159 8.00 -6.77 15.32
N CYS A 160 8.20 -7.90 14.63
CA CYS A 160 8.25 -7.94 13.16
C CYS A 160 6.91 -7.54 12.55
N GLU A 161 5.78 -8.00 13.09
CA GLU A 161 4.44 -7.59 12.63
C GLU A 161 4.28 -6.06 12.66
N TYR A 162 4.70 -5.41 13.76
CA TYR A 162 4.69 -3.95 13.87
C TYR A 162 5.58 -3.27 12.84
N LEU A 163 6.79 -3.80 12.62
CA LEU A 163 7.72 -3.23 11.65
C LEU A 163 7.23 -3.38 10.21
N VAL A 164 6.54 -4.47 9.86
CA VAL A 164 5.87 -4.63 8.56
C VAL A 164 4.79 -3.56 8.38
N VAL A 165 3.92 -3.38 9.38
CA VAL A 165 2.87 -2.34 9.29
C VAL A 165 3.48 -0.94 9.16
N PHE A 166 4.54 -0.65 9.92
CA PHE A 166 5.23 0.63 9.85
C PHE A 166 5.85 0.89 8.47
N THR A 167 6.57 -0.10 7.91
CA THR A 167 7.18 0.03 6.59
C THR A 167 6.13 0.07 5.47
N ASN A 168 4.99 -0.60 5.63
CA ASN A 168 3.82 -0.42 4.76
C ASN A 168 3.33 1.05 4.79
N ILE A 169 3.08 1.61 5.98
CA ILE A 169 2.66 3.02 6.11
C ILE A 169 3.68 3.97 5.44
N ALA A 170 4.97 3.74 5.66
CA ALA A 170 6.04 4.52 5.05
C ALA A 170 6.05 4.38 3.50
N PHE A 171 5.78 3.19 2.97
CA PHE A 171 5.60 2.98 1.53
C PHE A 171 4.46 3.82 0.98
N HIS A 172 3.27 3.82 1.59
CA HIS A 172 2.15 4.64 1.11
C HIS A 172 2.39 6.14 1.27
N TYR A 173 3.17 6.55 2.27
CA TYR A 173 3.56 7.95 2.45
C TYR A 173 4.38 8.50 1.26
N THR A 174 5.07 7.64 0.51
CA THR A 174 5.77 8.06 -0.73
C THR A 174 4.84 8.67 -1.78
N ALA A 175 3.54 8.39 -1.74
CA ALA A 175 2.55 9.03 -2.62
C ALA A 175 2.52 10.55 -2.48
N ARG A 176 2.91 11.09 -1.32
CA ARG A 176 3.06 12.54 -1.13
C ARG A 176 4.07 13.13 -2.11
N LEU A 177 5.16 12.43 -2.40
CA LEU A 177 6.21 12.88 -3.33
C LEU A 177 5.73 12.79 -4.79
N ASP A 178 4.93 11.78 -5.13
CA ASP A 178 4.41 11.57 -6.49
C ASP A 178 3.33 12.60 -6.87
N PHE A 179 2.51 13.02 -5.90
CA PHE A 179 1.36 13.89 -6.12
C PHE A 179 1.53 15.30 -5.55
N HIS A 180 2.71 15.65 -5.01
CA HIS A 180 2.97 16.96 -4.39
C HIS A 180 2.55 18.13 -5.30
N ASP A 181 2.77 18.00 -6.60
CA ASP A 181 2.51 19.07 -7.57
C ASP A 181 1.12 18.98 -8.25
N GLN A 182 0.31 17.95 -7.95
CA GLN A 182 -1.00 17.73 -8.58
C GLN A 182 -2.19 18.35 -7.82
N TYR A 183 -1.95 19.00 -6.68
CA TYR A 183 -3.01 19.46 -5.76
C TYR A 183 -3.91 20.61 -6.27
N LEU A 184 -3.67 21.21 -7.45
CA LEU A 184 -4.39 22.44 -7.87
C LEU A 184 -4.78 22.49 -9.35
N SER A 185 -5.31 21.40 -9.93
CA SER A 185 -6.10 21.49 -11.16
C SER A 185 -7.52 20.94 -10.95
N LEU A 186 -8.24 21.57 -10.02
CA LEU A 186 -9.71 21.66 -10.07
C LEU A 186 -10.10 22.93 -10.86
N LYS A 187 -9.36 23.26 -11.93
CA LYS A 187 -9.75 24.35 -12.82
C LYS A 187 -10.77 23.77 -13.78
N GLY A 188 -12.05 24.01 -13.50
CA GLY A 188 -13.15 23.59 -14.36
C GLY A 188 -12.83 23.93 -15.82
N GLU A 189 -13.00 22.94 -16.69
CA GLU A 189 -13.10 23.17 -18.13
C GLU A 189 -14.32 24.06 -18.38
N SER A 190 -14.14 25.38 -18.30
CA SER A 190 -15.07 26.32 -18.90
C SER A 190 -14.91 26.20 -20.40
N HIS A 191 -15.84 25.45 -20.99
CA HIS A 191 -16.08 25.30 -22.41
C HIS A 191 -15.85 26.64 -23.15
N ARG A 192 -14.74 26.77 -23.87
CA ARG A 192 -14.48 27.91 -24.75
C ARG A 192 -15.34 27.71 -25.99
N THR A 193 -16.58 28.23 -25.99
CA THR A 193 -17.34 28.41 -27.22
C THR A 193 -16.63 29.47 -28.06
N SER A 194 -15.85 29.00 -29.04
CA SER A 194 -15.47 29.80 -30.20
C SER A 194 -16.76 30.19 -30.92
N LYS A 195 -17.19 31.44 -30.78
CA LYS A 195 -18.09 32.06 -31.76
C LYS A 195 -17.21 32.77 -32.77
N THR A 196 -17.04 32.14 -33.91
CA THR A 196 -16.77 32.80 -35.19
C THR A 196 -18.00 33.63 -35.56
N ALA A 197 -17.80 34.93 -35.70
CA ALA A 197 -18.51 35.83 -36.61
C ALA A 197 -17.63 37.06 -36.82
#